data_AF-A0A3C2CN19-F1
#
_entry.id   AF-A0A3C2CN19-F1
#
_cell.length_a   1.000
_cell.length_b   1.000
_cell.length_c   1.000
_cell.angle_alpha   90.00
_cell.angle_beta   90.00
_cell.angle_gamma   90.00
#
_symmetry.space_group_name_H-M   'P 1'
#
loop_
_entity.id
_entity.type
_entity.pdbx_description
1 polymer ?
#
loop_
_entity_poly.entity_id
_entity_poly.type
_entity_poly.pdbx_seq_one_letter_code
_entity_poly.pdbx_strand_id
1 'polypeptide(L)'
;MIKIHPSTRFKRSLRMYMDHAAAAPMDKRVKKAMEPYWTENFGNPNAIYKEGLIARNAVETAREDIAKILGARAKEIIFTNGGTESDNLAILGIAREAKQNFSRFTLPRNGAGSDASQNFASPRLSAAFPLFHTDACQAP
;
A
#
# COMPACT_ATOMS: atom_id res chain seq x y z
N MET A 1 -45.87 -22.54 47.88
CA MET A 1 -45.95 -21.32 47.07
C MET A 1 -44.53 -20.79 46.87
N ILE A 2 -43.86 -21.24 45.80
CA ILE A 2 -42.44 -20.92 45.53
C ILE A 2 -42.42 -19.56 44.82
N LYS A 3 -41.88 -18.53 45.48
CA LYS A 3 -41.66 -17.22 44.86
C LYS A 3 -40.48 -17.32 43.90
N ILE A 4 -40.76 -17.49 42.60
CA ILE A 4 -39.78 -17.29 41.54
C ILE A 4 -39.47 -15.79 41.49
N HIS A 5 -38.25 -15.38 41.83
CA HIS A 5 -37.78 -14.01 41.60
C HIS A 5 -37.47 -13.84 40.11
N PRO A 6 -38.16 -12.94 39.38
CA PRO A 6 -37.82 -12.65 38.01
C PRO A 6 -36.64 -11.66 37.96
N SER A 7 -35.83 -11.78 36.91
CA SER A 7 -34.93 -10.75 36.35
C SER A 7 -33.46 -10.71 36.80
N THR A 8 -32.68 -11.74 36.47
CA THR A 8 -31.28 -11.53 36.08
C THR A 8 -31.25 -10.84 34.71
N ARG A 9 -31.39 -9.52 34.70
CA ARG A 9 -31.16 -8.68 33.51
C ARG A 9 -29.67 -8.79 33.16
N PHE A 10 -29.31 -9.60 32.18
CA PHE A 10 -27.94 -9.66 31.65
C PHE A 10 -27.54 -8.24 31.22
N LYS A 11 -26.69 -7.61 32.04
CA LYS A 11 -26.08 -6.31 31.77
C LYS A 11 -25.31 -6.48 30.44
N ARG A 12 -25.57 -5.61 29.45
CA ARG A 12 -24.84 -5.62 28.16
C ARG A 12 -23.36 -5.83 28.47
N SER A 13 -22.81 -6.93 28.00
CA SER A 13 -21.40 -7.28 28.22
C SER A 13 -20.54 -6.14 27.68
N LEU A 14 -19.67 -5.61 28.53
CA LEU A 14 -18.58 -4.75 28.10
C LEU A 14 -17.76 -5.56 27.08
N ARG A 15 -17.78 -5.16 25.81
CA ARG A 15 -16.90 -5.78 24.81
C ARG A 15 -15.46 -5.42 25.15
N MET A 16 -14.68 -6.41 25.52
CA MET A 16 -13.22 -6.30 25.64
C MET A 16 -12.62 -6.72 24.30
N TYR A 17 -11.88 -5.82 23.66
CA TYR A 17 -11.18 -6.12 22.41
C TYR A 17 -9.81 -6.70 22.74
N MET A 18 -9.58 -7.96 22.34
CA MET A 18 -8.33 -8.68 22.58
C MET A 18 -7.72 -9.23 21.28
N ASP A 19 -8.07 -8.64 20.13
CA ASP A 19 -7.64 -9.09 18.80
C ASP A 19 -6.81 -8.04 18.06
N HIS A 20 -5.80 -7.49 18.75
CA HIS A 20 -4.87 -6.52 18.15
C HIS A 20 -3.99 -7.11 17.03
N ALA A 21 -3.95 -8.43 16.90
CA ALA A 21 -3.24 -9.12 15.83
C ALA A 21 -3.98 -9.01 14.48
N ALA A 22 -5.32 -8.99 14.49
CA ALA A 22 -6.11 -8.79 13.28
C ALA A 22 -6.11 -7.31 12.83
N ALA A 23 -6.45 -6.40 13.75
CA ALA A 23 -6.40 -4.97 13.48
C ALA A 23 -6.21 -4.18 14.78
N ALA A 24 -5.52 -3.05 14.71
CA ALA A 24 -5.43 -2.13 15.85
C ALA A 24 -6.42 -0.97 15.65
N PRO A 25 -7.12 -0.51 16.71
CA PRO A 25 -7.87 0.73 16.64
C PRO A 25 -6.91 1.90 16.35
N MET A 26 -7.33 2.81 15.48
CA MET A 26 -6.55 3.98 15.12
C MET A 26 -6.31 4.88 16.34
N ASP A 27 -5.05 5.27 16.56
CA ASP A 27 -4.67 6.24 17.60
C ASP A 27 -5.28 7.62 17.27
N LYS A 28 -5.82 8.31 18.29
CA LYS A 28 -6.40 9.65 18.14
C LYS A 28 -5.41 10.65 17.56
N ARG A 29 -4.11 10.49 17.84
CA ARG A 29 -3.02 11.32 17.31
C ARG A 29 -2.89 11.16 15.80
N VAL A 30 -3.03 9.93 15.30
CA VAL A 30 -3.01 9.64 13.85
C VAL A 30 -4.22 10.28 13.18
N LYS A 31 -5.42 10.13 13.76
CA LYS A 31 -6.62 10.79 13.23
C LYS A 31 -6.44 12.31 13.11
N LYS A 32 -5.91 12.95 14.17
CA LYS A 32 -5.66 14.41 14.18
C LYS A 32 -4.61 14.82 13.14
N ALA A 33 -3.56 14.02 12.94
CA ALA A 33 -2.53 14.29 11.94
C ALA A 33 -3.06 14.16 10.50
N MET A 34 -4.00 13.25 10.26
CA MET A 34 -4.57 13.01 8.93
C MET A 34 -5.71 13.95 8.54
N GLU A 35 -6.45 14.48 9.52
CA GLU A 35 -7.63 15.32 9.31
C GLU A 35 -7.42 16.48 8.30
N PRO A 36 -6.31 17.25 8.32
CA PRO A 36 -6.10 18.32 7.35
C PRO A 36 -6.04 17.84 5.90
N TYR A 37 -5.62 16.60 5.64
CA TYR A 37 -5.50 16.04 4.28
C TYR A 37 -6.84 15.52 3.73
N TRP A 38 -7.86 15.38 4.59
CA TRP A 38 -9.21 15.03 4.17
C TRP A 38 -10.05 16.25 3.79
N THR A 39 -9.68 17.45 4.23
CA THR A 39 -10.50 18.66 4.07
C THR A 39 -9.78 19.80 3.35
N GLU A 40 -8.59 20.20 3.81
CA GLU A 40 -7.91 21.43 3.39
C GLU A 40 -6.76 21.15 2.41
N ASN A 41 -5.98 20.11 2.66
CA ASN A 41 -4.75 19.78 1.95
C ASN A 41 -4.91 18.55 1.04
N PHE A 42 -6.01 18.49 0.28
CA PHE A 42 -6.39 17.37 -0.59
C PHE A 42 -5.72 17.39 -1.98
N GLY A 43 -4.71 18.24 -2.19
CA GLY A 43 -4.08 18.45 -3.49
C GLY A 43 -3.41 17.20 -4.06
N ASN A 44 -3.33 17.11 -5.38
CA ASN A 44 -2.59 16.02 -6.04
C ASN A 44 -1.07 16.26 -5.87
N PRO A 45 -0.30 15.34 -5.27
CA PRO A 45 1.13 15.51 -5.05
C PRO A 45 1.95 15.63 -6.34
N ASN A 46 1.40 15.21 -7.49
CA ASN A 46 2.05 15.38 -8.79
C ASN A 46 1.84 16.80 -9.38
N ALA A 47 0.90 17.57 -8.84
CA ALA A 47 0.66 18.92 -9.32
C ALA A 47 1.68 19.93 -8.79
N ILE A 48 1.83 21.03 -9.53
CA ILE A 48 2.78 22.11 -9.21
C ILE A 48 2.13 23.30 -8.48
N TYR A 49 0.80 23.31 -8.34
CA TYR A 49 0.09 24.33 -7.56
C TYR A 49 0.32 24.12 -6.05
N LYS A 50 0.04 25.16 -5.27
CA LYS A 50 0.35 25.24 -3.84
C LYS A 50 -0.11 24.02 -3.05
N GLU A 51 -1.36 23.61 -3.21
CA GLU A 51 -1.97 22.48 -2.50
C GLU A 51 -1.30 21.15 -2.90
N GLY A 52 -0.86 21.01 -4.16
CA GLY A 52 -0.12 19.84 -4.64
C GLY A 52 1.30 19.77 -4.05
N LEU A 53 1.97 20.90 -3.91
CA LEU A 53 3.27 20.99 -3.24
C LEU A 53 3.15 20.65 -1.74
N ILE A 54 2.10 21.11 -1.07
CA ILE A 54 1.81 20.77 0.33
C ILE A 54 1.62 19.25 0.48
N ALA A 55 0.81 18.63 -0.38
CA ALA A 55 0.59 17.18 -0.36
C ALA A 55 1.88 16.39 -0.64
N ARG A 56 2.69 16.83 -1.61
CA ARG A 56 3.99 16.22 -1.90
C ARG A 56 4.93 16.27 -0.71
N ASN A 57 5.06 17.44 -0.08
CA ASN A 57 5.93 17.62 1.08
C ASN A 57 5.49 16.74 2.26
N ALA A 58 4.18 16.56 2.46
CA ALA A 58 3.65 15.67 3.49
C ALA A 58 4.08 14.20 3.27
N VAL A 59 3.97 13.72 2.03
CA VAL A 59 4.38 12.35 1.67
C VAL A 59 5.89 12.16 1.86
N GLU A 60 6.71 13.14 1.45
CA GLU A 60 8.16 13.04 1.60
C GLU A 60 8.60 13.14 3.07
N THR A 61 7.94 13.98 3.87
CA THR A 61 8.20 14.03 5.33
C THR A 61 7.86 12.68 5.99
N ALA A 62 6.72 12.09 5.65
CA ALA A 62 6.35 10.76 6.15
C ALA A 62 7.37 9.68 5.73
N ARG A 63 7.89 9.77 4.50
CA ARG A 63 8.93 8.86 4.00
C ARG A 63 10.21 8.95 4.82
N GLU A 64 10.65 10.17 5.14
CA GLU A 64 11.84 10.40 5.97
C GLU A 64 11.66 9.89 7.40
N ASP A 65 10.48 10.10 8.00
CA ASP A 65 10.21 9.66 9.36
C ASP A 65 10.15 8.13 9.47
N ILE A 66 9.51 7.45 8.51
CA ILE A 66 9.53 5.99 8.42
C ILE A 66 10.95 5.47 8.22
N ALA A 67 11.73 6.10 7.34
CA ALA A 67 13.12 5.72 7.10
C ALA A 67 13.98 5.80 8.37
N LYS A 68 13.80 6.85 9.18
CA LYS A 68 14.49 6.99 10.49
C LYS A 68 14.10 5.88 11.46
N ILE A 69 12.82 5.54 11.54
CA ILE A 69 12.31 4.47 12.43
C ILE A 69 12.88 3.11 12.01
N LEU A 70 12.98 2.84 10.71
CA LEU A 70 13.45 1.57 10.16
C LEU A 70 14.98 1.48 9.99
N GLY A 71 15.71 2.58 10.18
CA GLY A 71 17.16 2.64 9.90
C GLY A 71 17.50 2.51 8.41
N ALA A 72 16.59 2.89 7.51
CA ALA A 72 16.74 2.80 6.06
C ALA A 72 17.00 4.18 5.44
N ARG A 73 17.33 4.22 4.14
CA ARG A 73 17.38 5.48 3.38
C ARG A 73 15.97 5.81 2.89
N ALA A 74 15.59 7.09 2.90
CA ALA A 74 14.27 7.51 2.41
C ALA A 74 13.95 6.97 1.00
N LYS A 75 14.94 6.95 0.10
CA LYS A 75 14.81 6.41 -1.26
C LYS A 75 14.51 4.89 -1.36
N GLU A 76 14.65 4.15 -0.26
CA GLU A 76 14.36 2.72 -0.20
C GLU A 76 12.92 2.44 0.27
N ILE A 77 12.23 3.46 0.77
CA ILE A 77 10.85 3.34 1.23
C ILE A 77 9.91 3.48 0.04
N ILE A 78 9.08 2.46 -0.19
CA ILE A 78 8.00 2.46 -1.18
C ILE A 78 6.68 2.38 -0.42
N PHE A 79 5.76 3.30 -0.71
CA PHE A 79 4.41 3.23 -0.15
C PHE A 79 3.56 2.27 -0.99
N THR A 80 2.89 1.34 -0.32
CA THR A 80 1.92 0.39 -0.87
C THR A 80 0.61 0.51 -0.10
N ASN A 81 -0.44 -0.15 -0.56
CA ASN A 81 -1.73 -0.19 0.14
C ASN A 81 -1.69 -1.02 1.43
N GLY A 82 -0.70 -1.91 1.59
CA GLY A 82 -0.55 -2.73 2.79
C GLY A 82 0.47 -3.87 2.65
N GLY A 83 0.55 -4.72 3.68
CA GLY A 83 1.52 -5.82 3.75
C GLY A 83 1.43 -6.82 2.59
N THR A 84 0.22 -7.24 2.24
CA THR A 84 0.00 -8.19 1.12
C THR A 84 0.54 -7.67 -0.21
N GLU A 85 0.40 -6.36 -0.48
CA GLU A 85 0.93 -5.76 -1.69
C GLU A 85 2.46 -5.66 -1.63
N SER A 86 3.02 -5.30 -0.48
CA SER A 86 4.47 -5.23 -0.26
C SER A 86 5.15 -6.58 -0.47
N ASP A 87 4.58 -7.67 0.07
CA ASP A 87 5.12 -9.02 -0.06
C ASP A 87 5.11 -9.47 -1.53
N ASN A 88 3.98 -9.23 -2.21
CA ASN A 88 3.86 -9.52 -3.63
C ASN A 88 4.84 -8.70 -4.48
N LEU A 89 5.03 -7.42 -4.16
CA LEU A 89 5.98 -6.54 -4.84
C LEU A 89 7.41 -7.08 -4.71
N ALA A 90 7.82 -7.53 -3.52
CA ALA A 90 9.15 -8.08 -3.27
C ALA A 90 9.38 -9.38 -4.06
N ILE A 91 8.46 -10.36 -3.95
CA ILE A 91 8.59 -11.67 -4.59
C ILE A 91 8.56 -11.55 -6.10
N LEU A 92 7.56 -10.86 -6.65
CA LEU A 92 7.40 -10.70 -8.09
C LEU A 92 8.49 -9.80 -8.69
N GLY A 93 8.98 -8.82 -7.92
CA GLY A 93 10.10 -7.96 -8.33
C GLY A 93 11.35 -8.77 -8.62
N ILE A 94 11.77 -9.62 -7.67
CA ILE A 94 12.94 -10.48 -7.81
C ILE A 94 12.73 -11.52 -8.92
N ALA A 95 11.56 -12.16 -8.98
CA ALA A 95 11.29 -13.16 -10.01
C ALA A 95 11.35 -12.58 -11.44
N ARG A 96 10.86 -11.35 -11.63
CA ARG A 96 10.91 -10.65 -12.94
C ARG A 96 12.33 -10.27 -13.31
N GLU A 97 13.13 -9.79 -12.35
CA GLU A 97 14.53 -9.43 -12.56
C GLU A 97 15.38 -10.66 -12.92
N ALA A 98 15.23 -11.76 -12.17
CA ALA A 98 15.89 -13.03 -12.47
C ALA A 98 15.54 -13.56 -13.87
N LYS A 99 14.26 -13.48 -14.29
CA LYS A 99 13.83 -13.88 -15.64
C LYS A 99 14.48 -13.02 -16.73
N GLN A 100 14.56 -11.70 -16.55
CA GLN A 100 15.21 -10.81 -17.50
C GLN A 100 16.70 -11.10 -17.62
N ASN A 101 17.39 -11.32 -16.50
CA ASN A 101 18.81 -11.66 -16.47
C ASN A 101 19.09 -13.01 -17.13
N PHE A 102 18.22 -14.01 -16.92
CA PHE A 102 18.34 -15.32 -17.56
C PHE A 102 18.11 -15.26 -19.08
N SER A 103 17.14 -14.47 -19.53
CA SER A 103 16.86 -14.24 -20.96
C SER A 103 18.02 -13.53 -21.67
N ARG A 104 18.76 -12.69 -20.94
CA ARG A 104 19.93 -11.96 -21.43
C ARG A 104 21.17 -12.85 -21.60
N PHE A 105 21.27 -13.93 -20.84
CA PHE A 105 22.39 -14.88 -20.91
C PHE A 105 22.18 -15.96 -21.99
N THR A 106 20.93 -16.31 -22.29
CA THR A 106 20.59 -17.47 -23.13
C THR A 106 20.36 -17.16 -24.61
N LEU A 107 20.34 -15.88 -25.00
CA LEU A 107 20.22 -15.50 -26.41
C LEU A 107 21.52 -14.86 -26.92
N PRO A 108 22.27 -15.54 -27.83
CA PRO A 108 23.38 -14.89 -28.51
C PRO A 108 22.82 -13.78 -29.40
N ARG A 109 23.26 -12.54 -29.15
CA ARG A 109 23.04 -11.42 -30.07
C ARG A 109 23.94 -11.57 -31.28
N ASN A 110 23.61 -12.50 -32.18
CA ASN A 110 24.17 -12.50 -33.52
C ASN A 110 23.28 -11.63 -34.40
N GLY A 111 23.84 -10.54 -34.92
CA GLY A 111 23.16 -9.65 -35.85
C GLY A 111 22.95 -10.29 -37.23
N ALA A 112 22.08 -9.62 -38.00
CA ALA A 112 21.51 -9.94 -39.32
C ALA A 112 20.27 -10.84 -39.23
N GLY A 113 19.07 -10.48 -39.69
CA GLY A 113 18.58 -9.36 -40.49
C GLY A 113 17.17 -9.76 -41.00
N SER A 114 16.35 -8.76 -41.32
CA SER A 114 15.03 -8.79 -41.98
C SER A 114 13.85 -9.49 -41.27
N ASP A 115 13.02 -8.62 -40.69
CA ASP A 115 11.55 -8.59 -40.79
C ASP A 115 10.71 -9.68 -40.13
N ALA A 116 10.04 -9.30 -39.03
CA ALA A 116 8.63 -8.92 -39.13
C ALA A 116 8.11 -8.25 -37.83
N SER A 117 7.53 -7.05 -38.01
CA SER A 117 6.63 -6.32 -37.09
C SER A 117 7.12 -6.10 -35.66
N GLN A 118 7.86 -5.02 -35.38
CA GLN A 118 7.25 -3.73 -34.99
C GLN A 118 6.11 -3.85 -33.98
N ASN A 119 6.46 -3.55 -32.72
CA ASN A 119 5.67 -2.87 -31.68
C ASN A 119 5.74 -3.59 -30.34
N PHE A 120 6.87 -3.52 -29.66
CA PHE A 120 6.84 -3.23 -28.22
C PHE A 120 8.02 -2.32 -27.93
N ALA A 121 7.80 -1.04 -28.27
CA ALA A 121 8.54 0.07 -27.71
C ALA A 121 8.66 -0.14 -26.21
N SER A 122 9.89 -0.12 -25.70
CA SER A 122 10.16 -0.03 -24.28
C SER A 122 9.30 1.08 -23.65
N PRO A 123 8.40 0.78 -22.70
CA PRO A 123 7.85 1.80 -21.84
C PRO A 123 8.71 1.85 -20.58
N ARG A 124 9.02 3.10 -20.24
CA ARG A 124 9.54 3.58 -18.97
C ARG A 124 8.88 2.86 -17.78
N LEU A 125 9.56 2.95 -16.64
CA LEU A 125 9.13 2.73 -15.26
C LEU A 125 7.79 3.43 -14.86
N SER A 126 6.73 3.38 -15.67
CA SER A 126 5.41 3.90 -15.36
C SER A 126 4.32 2.95 -15.81
N ALA A 127 3.50 2.54 -14.85
CA ALA A 127 2.14 2.03 -15.01
C ALA A 127 1.95 0.71 -15.79
N ALA A 128 1.93 -0.40 -15.04
CA ALA A 128 0.96 -1.48 -15.24
C ALA A 128 0.97 -2.37 -13.97
N PHE A 129 0.41 -1.86 -12.89
CA PHE A 129 -0.12 -2.71 -11.82
C PHE A 129 -1.36 -3.40 -12.40
N PRO A 130 -1.41 -4.73 -12.54
CA PRO A 130 -2.69 -5.38 -12.72
C PRO A 130 -3.48 -5.12 -11.43
N LEU A 131 -4.50 -4.28 -11.53
CA LEU A 131 -5.54 -4.15 -10.53
C LEU A 131 -6.14 -5.55 -10.34
N PHE A 132 -5.64 -6.28 -9.36
CA PHE A 132 -6.38 -7.40 -8.81
C PHE A 132 -7.63 -6.81 -8.16
N HIS A 133 -8.77 -6.93 -8.86
CA HIS A 133 -10.09 -6.85 -8.24
C HIS A 133 -10.11 -7.89 -7.11
N THR A 134 -9.91 -7.42 -5.88
CA THR A 134 -10.34 -8.16 -4.70
C THR A 134 -11.72 -7.61 -4.30
N ASP A 135 -12.75 -8.20 -4.91
CA ASP A 135 -14.05 -8.35 -4.26
C ASP A 135 -13.84 -9.10 -2.94
N ALA A 136 -13.60 -8.37 -1.84
CA ALA A 136 -13.61 -8.95 -0.50
C ALA A 136 -13.64 -7.88 0.60
N CYS A 137 -14.64 -6.99 0.61
CA CYS A 137 -15.16 -6.42 1.88
C CYS A 137 -16.48 -5.68 1.66
N GLN A 138 -17.51 -6.37 1.20
CA GLN A 138 -18.89 -5.99 1.51
C GLN A 138 -19.38 -6.92 2.61
N ALA A 139 -19.50 -6.38 3.81
CA ALA A 139 -20.22 -6.94 4.93
C ALA A 139 -20.76 -5.76 5.77
N PRO A 140 -21.89 -5.97 6.46
CA PRO A 140 -23.17 -5.30 6.23
C PRO A 140 -23.32 -3.88 6.79
#